data_AF-A0A961XP44-F1
#
_entry.id   AF-A0A961XP44-F1
#
_cell.length_a   1.000
_cell.length_b   1.000
_cell.length_c   1.000
_cell.angle_alpha   90.00
_cell.angle_beta   90.00
_cell.angle_gamma   90.00
#
_symmetry.space_group_name_H-M   'P 1'
#
loop_
_entity.id
_entity.type
_entity.pdbx_description
1 polymer ?
#
loop_
_entity_poly.entity_id
_entity_poly.type
_entity_poly.pdbx_seq_one_letter_code
_entity_poly.pdbx_strand_id
1 'polypeptide(L)'
;MLADTRIGHIPVTIWNETLMNKGFFKNIEWPTVILIGFTYASWLSLALWGGDLNPLLWVGLMALLTTLYWSIVHEVVHNHPTRNVLVNHALVYLPLGWVYALGRFGEGHLQHHATGELADPFDDPESWYLAQRDWNTLSPWSKKLLTINNTLAGRMIIGPLITLWRMVVGDLTLIIKGGDAGRRTALAWLIHVPGVALLAWLLARYSQVPAWQFAAAAYLGISILLIRTFLEHQASPS
;
A
#
# COMPACT_ATOMS: atom_id res chain seq x y z
N MET A 1 -24.14 -24.54 24.47
CA MET A 1 -23.18 -24.75 25.57
C MET A 1 -21.78 -24.70 24.96
N LEU A 2 -21.11 -23.57 25.20
CA LEU A 2 -19.68 -23.27 25.08
C LEU A 2 -18.96 -23.38 23.72
N ALA A 3 -18.34 -22.24 23.39
CA ALA A 3 -17.46 -21.94 22.27
C ALA A 3 -16.13 -22.69 22.34
N ASP A 4 -15.59 -23.05 21.18
CA ASP A 4 -14.16 -23.31 20.99
C ASP A 4 -13.63 -22.31 19.94
N THR A 5 -13.44 -21.07 20.39
CA THR A 5 -12.68 -20.04 19.68
C THR A 5 -11.20 -20.27 19.95
N ARG A 6 -10.56 -21.16 19.20
CA ARG A 6 -9.10 -21.21 19.11
C ARG A 6 -8.62 -20.23 18.04
N ILE A 7 -8.80 -18.94 18.33
CA ILE A 7 -7.93 -17.92 17.78
C ILE A 7 -6.66 -18.00 18.63
N GLY A 8 -5.59 -18.54 18.04
CA GLY A 8 -4.28 -18.50 18.66
C GLY A 8 -3.96 -17.06 19.03
N HIS A 9 -3.89 -16.78 20.33
CA HIS A 9 -3.27 -15.57 20.84
C HIS A 9 -1.83 -15.56 20.34
N ILE A 10 -1.54 -14.81 19.28
CA ILE A 10 -0.18 -14.36 19.00
C ILE A 10 0.12 -13.36 20.12
N PRO A 11 1.04 -13.67 21.06
CA PRO A 11 1.44 -12.67 22.04
C PRO A 11 2.15 -11.56 21.29
N VAL A 12 1.55 -10.38 21.28
CA VAL A 12 2.23 -9.14 20.86
C VAL A 12 3.21 -8.76 21.97
N THR A 13 4.37 -9.39 21.96
CA THR A 13 5.59 -8.84 22.55
C THR A 13 6.51 -8.42 21.41
N ILE A 14 6.17 -7.32 20.74
CA ILE A 14 7.10 -6.55 19.89
C ILE A 14 7.30 -5.15 20.47
N TRP A 15 7.39 -5.09 21.79
CA TRP A 15 7.89 -3.97 22.58
C TRP A 15 8.62 -4.57 23.77
N ASN A 16 9.80 -5.15 23.55
CA ASN A 16 10.80 -5.28 24.60
C ASN A 16 12.19 -5.51 24.03
N GLU A 17 13.13 -4.81 24.66
CA GLU A 17 14.56 -4.78 24.43
C GLU A 17 15.16 -6.18 24.37
N THR A 18 16.07 -6.40 23.41
CA THR A 18 17.46 -6.87 23.61
C THR A 18 17.96 -7.52 22.33
N LEU A 19 18.77 -6.80 21.54
CA LEU A 19 20.02 -7.34 21.00
C LEU A 19 20.99 -6.16 20.80
N MET A 20 21.95 -6.10 21.72
CA MET A 20 23.02 -5.11 21.77
C MET A 20 24.02 -5.24 20.60
N ASN A 21 24.55 -4.07 20.26
CA ASN A 21 25.92 -3.81 19.81
C ASN A 21 26.29 -4.08 18.34
N LYS A 22 26.28 -3.00 17.53
CA LYS A 22 27.36 -2.59 16.61
C LYS A 22 27.01 -1.28 15.89
N GLY A 23 27.70 -0.20 16.27
CA GLY A 23 28.00 0.99 15.45
C GLY A 23 26.82 1.83 14.94
N PHE A 24 26.58 2.98 15.59
CA PHE A 24 25.54 3.97 15.27
C PHE A 24 25.60 4.55 13.83
N PHE A 25 26.72 4.34 13.09
CA PHE A 25 26.90 4.82 11.71
C PHE A 25 27.17 3.72 10.67
N LYS A 26 26.95 2.43 11.00
CA LYS A 26 27.22 1.29 10.10
C LYS A 26 25.98 0.58 9.55
N ASN A 27 24.77 1.04 9.88
CA ASN A 27 23.50 0.36 9.61
C ASN A 27 22.45 1.26 8.91
N ILE A 28 22.86 2.26 8.13
CA ILE A 28 21.96 3.04 7.27
C ILE A 28 22.17 2.58 5.84
N GLU A 29 21.10 2.18 5.19
CA GLU A 29 21.11 1.85 3.77
C GLU A 29 21.04 3.12 2.93
N TRP A 30 22.21 3.73 2.73
CA TRP A 30 22.36 4.92 1.92
C TRP A 30 21.75 4.82 0.52
N PRO A 31 21.79 3.67 -0.20
CA PRO A 31 21.07 3.54 -1.47
C PRO A 31 19.57 3.84 -1.34
N THR A 32 18.91 3.29 -0.32
CA THR A 32 17.48 3.52 -0.04
C THR A 32 17.22 4.96 0.37
N VAL A 33 18.09 5.57 1.19
CA VAL A 33 18.00 7.01 1.54
C VAL A 33 18.10 7.89 0.29
N ILE A 34 19.08 7.63 -0.57
CA ILE A 34 19.28 8.36 -1.83
C ILE A 34 18.07 8.17 -2.74
N LEU A 35 17.53 6.95 -2.82
CA LEU A 35 16.36 6.64 -3.65
C LEU A 35 15.09 7.33 -3.14
N ILE A 36 14.90 7.41 -1.82
CA ILE A 36 13.84 8.22 -1.19
C ILE A 36 14.00 9.69 -1.63
N GLY A 37 15.18 10.28 -1.41
CA GLY A 37 15.45 11.67 -1.76
C GLY A 37 15.23 11.97 -3.24
N PHE A 38 15.74 11.10 -4.12
CA PHE A 38 15.57 11.19 -5.56
C PHE A 38 14.09 11.10 -5.98
N THR A 39 13.34 10.18 -5.38
CA THR A 39 11.92 9.98 -5.70
C THR A 39 11.10 11.19 -5.27
N TYR A 40 11.30 11.69 -4.04
CA TYR A 40 10.63 12.90 -3.56
C TYR A 40 10.97 14.12 -4.41
N ALA A 41 12.25 14.33 -4.72
CA ALA A 41 12.69 15.43 -5.55
C ALA A 41 12.07 15.35 -6.94
N SER A 42 12.18 14.20 -7.62
CA SER A 42 11.67 14.02 -8.98
C SER A 42 10.15 14.13 -9.05
N TRP A 43 9.43 13.53 -8.10
CA TRP A 43 7.97 13.58 -8.04
C TRP A 43 7.48 15.00 -7.80
N LEU A 44 8.01 15.70 -6.78
CA LEU A 44 7.61 17.08 -6.49
C LEU A 44 8.02 18.03 -7.62
N SER A 45 9.19 17.81 -8.23
CA SER A 45 9.62 18.62 -9.37
C SER A 45 8.68 18.47 -10.57
N LEU A 46 8.31 17.24 -10.92
CA LEU A 46 7.37 16.98 -12.00
C LEU A 46 5.97 17.50 -11.67
N ALA A 47 5.54 17.40 -10.40
CA ALA A 47 4.25 17.88 -9.96
C ALA A 47 4.13 19.42 -10.01
N LEU A 48 5.18 20.13 -9.59
CA LEU A 48 5.15 21.59 -9.47
C LEU A 48 5.52 22.32 -10.76
N TRP A 49 6.48 21.78 -11.52
CA TRP A 49 7.04 22.47 -12.70
C TRP A 49 6.84 21.69 -14.00
N GLY A 50 6.23 20.51 -13.98
CA GLY A 50 6.00 19.69 -15.18
C GLY A 50 4.76 20.08 -16.00
N GLY A 51 4.08 21.19 -15.69
CA GLY A 51 2.80 21.58 -16.29
C GLY A 51 2.85 21.77 -17.81
N ASP A 52 4.00 22.16 -18.37
CA ASP A 52 4.17 22.42 -19.80
C ASP A 52 4.44 21.14 -20.62
N LEU A 53 4.60 19.98 -19.97
CA LEU A 53 4.79 18.72 -20.68
C LEU A 53 3.50 18.27 -21.37
N ASN A 54 3.65 17.43 -22.40
CA ASN A 54 2.50 16.72 -22.96
C ASN A 54 1.75 15.96 -21.84
N PRO A 55 0.42 16.10 -21.72
CA PRO A 55 -0.35 15.50 -20.62
C PRO A 55 -0.16 13.99 -20.45
N LEU A 56 -0.07 13.24 -21.55
CA LEU A 56 0.09 11.78 -21.49
C LEU A 56 1.51 11.40 -21.05
N LEU A 57 2.52 12.12 -21.53
CA LEU A 57 3.90 11.94 -21.08
C LEU A 57 4.04 12.24 -19.58
N TRP A 58 3.43 13.34 -19.13
CA TRP A 58 3.40 13.70 -17.71
C TRP A 58 2.77 12.60 -16.87
N VAL A 59 1.60 12.07 -17.28
CA VAL A 59 0.91 10.98 -16.59
C VAL A 59 1.78 9.72 -16.52
N GLY A 60 2.44 9.36 -17.62
CA GLY A 60 3.35 8.21 -17.66
C GLY A 60 4.53 8.35 -16.71
N LEU A 61 5.24 9.49 -16.74
CA LEU A 61 6.37 9.76 -15.85
C LEU A 61 5.95 9.79 -14.38
N MET A 62 4.82 10.46 -14.08
CA MET A 62 4.30 10.54 -12.72
C MET A 62 3.83 9.18 -12.20
N ALA A 63 3.25 8.34 -13.07
CA ALA A 63 2.88 6.97 -12.72
C ALA A 63 4.10 6.14 -12.34
N LEU A 64 5.20 6.21 -13.12
CA LEU A 64 6.45 5.51 -12.81
C LEU A 64 7.06 5.98 -11.48
N LEU A 65 7.09 7.28 -11.22
CA LEU A 65 7.56 7.84 -9.94
C LEU A 65 6.66 7.40 -8.77
N THR A 66 5.35 7.30 -9.00
CA THR A 66 4.39 6.83 -8.01
C THR A 66 4.56 5.33 -7.73
N THR A 67 4.82 4.51 -8.76
CA THR A 67 5.19 3.10 -8.60
C THR A 67 6.49 2.96 -7.81
N LEU A 68 7.51 3.76 -8.14
CA LEU A 68 8.78 3.77 -7.40
C LEU A 68 8.59 4.15 -5.94
N TYR A 69 7.76 5.16 -5.66
CA TYR A 69 7.38 5.53 -4.29
C TYR A 69 6.77 4.34 -3.53
N TRP A 70 5.84 3.60 -4.12
CA TRP A 70 5.27 2.42 -3.46
C TRP A 70 6.28 1.29 -3.27
N SER A 71 7.24 1.12 -4.19
CA SER A 71 8.36 0.20 -3.99
C SER A 71 9.23 0.61 -2.80
N ILE A 72 9.45 1.91 -2.59
CA ILE A 72 10.17 2.42 -1.41
C ILE A 72 9.35 2.18 -0.14
N VAL A 73 8.04 2.42 -0.18
CA VAL A 73 7.15 2.18 0.96
C VAL A 73 7.17 0.71 1.38
N HIS A 74 7.24 -0.22 0.41
CA HIS A 74 7.45 -1.65 0.68
C HIS A 74 8.73 -1.90 1.49
N GLU A 75 9.87 -1.33 1.08
CA GLU A 75 11.12 -1.45 1.84
C GLU A 75 11.03 -0.78 3.22
N VAL A 76 10.34 0.35 3.34
CA VAL A 76 10.15 1.06 4.61
C VAL A 76 9.38 0.22 5.62
N VAL A 77 8.35 -0.50 5.17
CA VAL A 77 7.58 -1.44 6.01
C VAL A 77 8.47 -2.56 6.56
N HIS A 78 9.50 -2.96 5.82
CA HIS A 78 10.50 -3.94 6.26
C HIS A 78 11.59 -3.35 7.18
N ASN A 79 11.38 -2.13 7.70
CA ASN A 79 12.31 -1.42 8.57
C ASN A 79 13.62 -0.99 7.88
N HIS A 80 13.53 -0.57 6.62
CA HIS A 80 14.60 0.12 5.89
C HIS A 80 14.27 1.62 5.74
N PRO A 81 15.27 2.52 5.60
CA PRO A 81 16.72 2.27 5.53
C PRO A 81 17.41 2.17 6.90
N THR A 82 16.69 2.42 8.00
CA THR A 82 17.26 2.42 9.36
C THR A 82 16.54 1.42 10.26
N ARG A 83 17.16 0.97 11.34
CA ARG A 83 16.46 0.10 12.33
C ARG A 83 15.34 0.80 13.11
N ASN A 84 15.16 2.11 12.94
CA ASN A 84 14.16 2.89 13.66
C ASN A 84 12.92 3.09 12.78
N VAL A 85 11.85 2.38 13.14
CA VAL A 85 10.54 2.45 12.48
C VAL A 85 10.03 3.88 12.35
N LEU A 86 10.15 4.69 13.40
CA LEU A 86 9.65 6.06 13.41
C LEU A 86 10.43 6.96 12.43
N VAL A 87 11.74 6.77 12.34
CA VAL A 87 12.57 7.50 11.37
C VAL A 87 12.19 7.11 9.95
N ASN A 88 12.05 5.81 9.66
CA ASN A 88 11.69 5.35 8.33
C ASN A 88 10.30 5.83 7.91
N HIS A 89 9.33 5.78 8.83
CA HIS A 89 7.98 6.29 8.58
C HIS A 89 7.98 7.80 8.35
N ALA A 90 8.80 8.56 9.07
CA ALA A 90 8.95 10.00 8.86
C ALA A 90 9.52 10.33 7.47
N LEU A 91 10.44 9.50 6.95
CA LEU A 91 11.02 9.67 5.61
C LEU A 91 9.99 9.54 4.48
N VAL A 92 8.89 8.82 4.71
CA VAL A 92 7.81 8.64 3.73
C VAL A 92 6.47 9.23 4.20
N TYR A 93 6.52 10.16 5.16
CA TYR A 93 5.30 10.70 5.78
C TYR A 93 4.40 11.44 4.78
N LEU A 94 4.99 12.20 3.85
CA LEU A 94 4.24 12.92 2.82
C LEU A 94 3.80 11.90 1.74
N PRO A 95 2.51 11.56 1.64
CA PRO A 95 2.07 10.36 0.95
C PRO A 95 1.92 10.57 -0.56
N LEU A 96 3.02 10.51 -1.30
CA LEU A 96 3.03 10.74 -2.77
C LEU A 96 2.16 9.72 -3.53
N GLY A 97 1.93 8.55 -2.94
CA GLY A 97 1.06 7.49 -3.46
C GLY A 97 -0.43 7.71 -3.22
N TRP A 98 -0.84 8.74 -2.48
CA TRP A 98 -2.23 9.15 -2.14
C TRP A 98 -3.06 8.17 -1.30
N VAL A 99 -2.97 6.88 -1.61
CA VAL A 99 -4.03 5.91 -1.34
C VAL A 99 -3.91 5.23 0.02
N TYR A 100 -2.86 4.44 0.24
CA TYR A 100 -2.79 3.59 1.43
C TYR A 100 -2.18 4.34 2.61
N ALA A 101 -2.83 4.26 3.77
CA ALA A 101 -2.21 4.69 5.02
C ALA A 101 -1.05 3.75 5.35
N LEU A 102 0.14 4.30 5.63
CA LEU A 102 1.39 3.54 5.81
C LEU A 102 1.24 2.39 6.83
N GLY A 103 0.58 2.65 7.97
CA GLY A 103 0.35 1.62 8.98
C GLY A 103 -0.53 0.48 8.50
N ARG A 104 -1.56 0.75 7.68
CA ARG A 104 -2.47 -0.26 7.14
C ARG A 104 -1.83 -1.07 6.02
N PHE A 105 -1.09 -0.40 5.15
CA PHE A 105 -0.27 -1.08 4.16
C PHE A 105 0.75 -2.00 4.83
N GLY A 106 1.46 -1.51 5.84
CA GLY A 106 2.46 -2.29 6.56
C GLY A 106 1.90 -3.50 7.29
N GLU A 107 0.80 -3.34 8.03
CA GLU A 107 0.14 -4.47 8.71
C GLU A 107 -0.30 -5.57 7.75
N GLY A 108 -0.95 -5.21 6.64
CA GLY A 108 -1.40 -6.18 5.64
C GLY A 108 -0.22 -6.89 4.97
N HIS A 109 0.80 -6.13 4.60
CA HIS A 109 1.96 -6.67 3.91
C HIS A 109 2.83 -7.58 4.80
N LEU A 110 3.03 -7.21 6.07
CA LEU A 110 3.73 -8.07 7.02
C LEU A 110 2.94 -9.35 7.34
N GLN A 111 1.60 -9.27 7.37
CA GLN A 111 0.77 -10.46 7.51
C GLN A 111 0.91 -11.37 6.28
N HIS A 112 0.89 -10.83 5.06
CA HIS A 112 1.14 -11.59 3.83
C HIS A 112 2.48 -12.36 3.86
N HIS A 113 3.54 -11.75 4.37
CA HIS A 113 4.82 -12.44 4.53
C HIS A 113 4.83 -13.50 5.66
N ALA A 114 3.96 -13.35 6.67
CA ALA A 114 3.90 -14.26 7.80
C ALA A 114 3.12 -15.55 7.51
N THR A 115 2.19 -15.54 6.55
CA THR A 115 1.31 -16.69 6.26
C THR A 115 2.01 -17.83 5.52
N GLY A 116 3.11 -17.55 4.81
CA GLY A 116 3.94 -18.56 4.15
C GLY A 116 3.31 -19.20 2.90
N GLU A 117 1.98 -19.28 2.82
CA GLU A 117 1.21 -19.66 1.64
C GLU A 117 0.71 -18.41 0.91
N LEU A 118 1.38 -18.09 -0.19
CA LEU A 118 1.02 -16.95 -1.05
C LEU A 118 -0.33 -17.22 -1.73
N ALA A 119 -1.19 -16.20 -1.77
CA ALA A 119 -2.49 -16.23 -2.42
C ALA A 119 -3.56 -17.11 -1.74
N ASP A 120 -3.33 -17.60 -0.52
CA ASP A 120 -4.35 -18.29 0.25
C ASP A 120 -5.53 -17.34 0.59
N PRO A 121 -6.77 -17.65 0.16
CA PRO A 121 -7.93 -16.80 0.44
C PRO A 121 -8.30 -16.69 1.93
N PHE A 122 -7.77 -17.53 2.82
CA PHE A 122 -8.10 -17.49 4.24
C PHE A 122 -7.16 -16.59 5.02
N ASP A 123 -5.85 -16.75 4.83
CA ASP A 123 -4.86 -16.12 5.69
C ASP A 123 -4.14 -14.93 5.02
N ASP A 124 -4.02 -14.92 3.69
CA ASP A 124 -3.30 -13.88 2.95
C ASP A 124 -4.20 -12.64 2.67
N PRO A 125 -3.95 -11.49 3.32
CA PRO A 125 -4.74 -10.27 3.12
C PRO A 125 -4.55 -9.64 1.73
N GLU A 126 -3.46 -9.97 1.03
CA GLU A 126 -3.19 -9.55 -0.34
C GLU A 126 -3.79 -10.52 -1.38
N SER A 127 -4.36 -11.67 -0.94
CA SER A 127 -4.92 -12.66 -1.85
C SER A 127 -5.96 -12.07 -2.80
N TRP A 128 -5.84 -12.49 -4.05
CA TRP A 128 -6.78 -12.17 -5.14
C TRP A 128 -7.79 -13.30 -5.40
N TYR A 129 -7.68 -14.39 -4.63
CA TYR A 129 -8.61 -15.51 -4.67
C TYR A 129 -9.61 -15.41 -3.53
N LEU A 130 -10.73 -16.09 -3.68
CA LEU A 130 -11.77 -16.16 -2.65
C LEU A 130 -12.03 -17.62 -2.32
N ALA A 131 -12.28 -17.88 -1.04
CA ALA A 131 -12.72 -19.19 -0.60
C ALA A 131 -14.03 -19.57 -1.32
N GLN A 132 -14.19 -20.85 -1.63
CA GLN A 132 -15.36 -21.35 -2.37
C GLN A 132 -16.69 -20.92 -1.72
N ARG A 133 -16.75 -20.92 -0.38
CA ARG A 133 -17.91 -20.45 0.38
C ARG A 133 -18.27 -19.02 0.01
N ASP A 134 -17.30 -18.12 0.03
CA ASP A 134 -17.52 -16.70 -0.19
C ASP A 134 -17.80 -16.44 -1.67
N TRP A 135 -17.09 -17.12 -2.59
CA TRP A 135 -17.38 -17.10 -4.03
C TRP A 135 -18.83 -17.47 -4.33
N ASN A 136 -19.38 -18.50 -3.67
CA ASN A 136 -20.74 -18.96 -3.90
C ASN A 136 -21.81 -17.91 -3.53
N THR A 137 -21.51 -17.00 -2.60
CA THR A 137 -22.42 -15.90 -2.19
C THR A 137 -22.42 -14.71 -3.16
N LEU A 138 -21.46 -14.64 -4.07
CA LEU A 138 -21.33 -13.52 -5.00
C LEU A 138 -22.39 -13.54 -6.11
N SER A 139 -22.84 -12.33 -6.49
CA SER A 139 -23.69 -12.14 -7.67
C SER A 139 -22.97 -12.60 -8.96
N PRO A 140 -23.71 -12.98 -10.03
CA PRO A 140 -23.09 -13.33 -11.31
C PRO A 140 -22.18 -12.24 -11.88
N TRP A 141 -22.53 -10.97 -11.67
CA TRP A 141 -21.74 -9.83 -12.12
C TRP A 141 -20.43 -9.70 -11.35
N SER A 142 -20.46 -9.87 -10.03
CA SER A 142 -19.26 -9.87 -9.17
C SER A 142 -18.31 -11.00 -9.56
N LYS A 143 -18.85 -12.21 -9.82
CA LYS A 143 -18.05 -13.35 -10.31
C LYS A 143 -17.37 -13.00 -11.63
N LYS A 144 -18.13 -12.48 -12.61
CA LYS A 144 -17.58 -12.08 -13.91
C LYS A 144 -16.48 -11.02 -13.78
N LEU A 145 -16.69 -10.01 -12.94
CA LEU A 145 -15.73 -8.94 -12.68
C LEU A 145 -14.41 -9.51 -12.11
N LEU A 146 -14.50 -10.37 -11.09
CA LEU A 146 -13.34 -10.98 -10.46
C LEU A 146 -12.63 -11.98 -11.38
N THR A 147 -13.37 -12.71 -12.23
CA THR A 147 -12.79 -13.55 -13.27
C THR A 147 -11.99 -12.72 -14.28
N ILE A 148 -12.51 -11.57 -14.73
CA ILE A 148 -11.76 -10.66 -15.62
C ILE A 148 -10.51 -10.14 -14.90
N ASN A 149 -10.64 -9.73 -13.64
CA ASN A 149 -9.52 -9.27 -12.79
C ASN A 149 -8.45 -10.35 -12.55
N ASN A 150 -8.76 -11.63 -12.77
CA ASN A 150 -7.79 -12.73 -12.71
C ASN A 150 -7.01 -12.93 -14.01
N THR A 151 -7.19 -12.05 -15.00
CA THR A 151 -6.25 -11.87 -16.12
C THR A 151 -5.32 -10.69 -15.82
N LEU A 152 -4.09 -10.70 -16.38
CA LEU A 152 -3.16 -9.57 -16.20
C LEU A 152 -3.77 -8.25 -16.70
N ALA A 153 -4.35 -8.27 -17.91
CA ALA A 153 -4.97 -7.08 -18.51
C ALA A 153 -6.16 -6.58 -17.66
N GLY A 154 -7.03 -7.48 -17.20
CA GLY A 154 -8.13 -7.13 -16.32
C GLY A 154 -7.64 -6.58 -14.97
N ARG A 155 -6.56 -7.13 -14.41
CA ARG A 155 -5.97 -6.64 -13.16
C ARG A 155 -5.36 -5.26 -13.29
N MET A 156 -4.67 -4.98 -14.40
CA MET A 156 -4.13 -3.64 -14.66
C MET A 156 -5.25 -2.62 -14.89
N ILE A 157 -6.34 -3.00 -15.55
CA ILE A 157 -7.44 -2.08 -15.89
C ILE A 157 -8.41 -1.87 -14.72
N ILE A 158 -8.77 -2.91 -13.96
CA ILE A 158 -9.86 -2.89 -12.96
C ILE A 158 -9.32 -3.08 -11.54
N GLY A 159 -8.19 -3.77 -11.39
CA GLY A 159 -7.59 -4.10 -10.10
C GLY A 159 -7.33 -2.90 -9.19
N PRO A 160 -6.88 -1.72 -9.67
CA PRO A 160 -6.73 -0.55 -8.79
C PRO A 160 -8.03 -0.16 -8.09
N LEU A 161 -9.16 -0.15 -8.80
CA LEU A 161 -10.47 0.14 -8.20
C LEU A 161 -10.88 -0.92 -7.20
N ILE A 162 -10.68 -2.20 -7.53
CA ILE A 162 -11.02 -3.30 -6.62
C ILE A 162 -10.16 -3.22 -5.36
N THR A 163 -8.87 -2.91 -5.47
CA THR A 163 -7.97 -2.79 -4.31
C THR A 163 -8.39 -1.63 -3.42
N LEU A 164 -8.67 -0.47 -4.02
CA LEU A 164 -9.19 0.71 -3.33
C LEU A 164 -10.49 0.39 -2.58
N TRP A 165 -11.43 -0.27 -3.26
CA TRP A 165 -12.71 -0.64 -2.69
C TRP A 165 -12.55 -1.60 -1.51
N ARG A 166 -11.77 -2.68 -1.67
CA ARG A 166 -11.47 -3.66 -0.61
C ARG A 166 -10.85 -2.99 0.61
N MET A 167 -9.86 -2.11 0.39
CA MET A 167 -9.22 -1.35 1.45
C MET A 167 -10.23 -0.48 2.20
N VAL A 168 -10.96 0.40 1.48
CA VAL A 168 -11.88 1.36 2.11
C VAL A 168 -12.98 0.64 2.89
N VAL A 169 -13.63 -0.36 2.28
CA VAL A 169 -14.70 -1.11 2.94
C VAL A 169 -14.16 -1.91 4.12
N GLY A 170 -13.01 -2.56 3.97
CA GLY A 170 -12.36 -3.33 5.04
C GLY A 170 -12.00 -2.46 6.24
N ASP A 171 -11.34 -1.33 5.99
CA ASP A 171 -10.89 -0.40 7.03
C ASP A 171 -12.06 0.29 7.73
N LEU A 172 -13.07 0.74 6.99
CA LEU A 172 -14.29 1.29 7.58
C LEU A 172 -15.00 0.26 8.45
N THR A 173 -15.09 -0.98 7.99
CA THR A 173 -15.70 -2.08 8.77
C THR A 173 -14.94 -2.33 10.06
N LEU A 174 -13.60 -2.32 10.03
CA LEU A 174 -12.77 -2.45 11.23
C LEU A 174 -12.99 -1.30 12.20
N ILE A 175 -13.01 -0.06 11.71
CA ILE A 175 -13.23 1.14 12.52
C ILE A 175 -14.62 1.08 13.19
N ILE A 176 -15.68 0.74 12.44
CA ILE A 176 -17.05 0.66 12.94
C ILE A 176 -17.20 -0.46 13.99
N LYS A 177 -16.60 -1.63 13.76
CA LYS A 177 -16.60 -2.74 14.73
C LYS A 177 -15.86 -2.40 16.02
N GLY A 178 -14.92 -1.45 15.98
CA GLY A 178 -14.16 -1.00 17.14
C GLY A 178 -13.12 -2.04 17.60
N GLY A 179 -12.83 -2.02 18.91
CA GLY A 179 -11.74 -2.81 19.50
C GLY A 179 -10.35 -2.31 19.10
N ASP A 180 -9.31 -3.08 19.47
CA ASP A 180 -7.92 -2.68 19.24
C ASP A 180 -7.59 -2.54 17.76
N ALA A 181 -8.08 -3.46 16.91
CA ALA A 181 -7.88 -3.40 15.47
C ALA A 181 -8.53 -2.15 14.86
N GLY A 182 -9.80 -1.86 15.20
CA GLY A 182 -10.49 -0.66 14.73
C GLY A 182 -9.81 0.64 15.19
N ARG A 183 -9.34 0.69 16.44
CA ARG A 183 -8.59 1.84 16.97
C ARG A 183 -7.27 2.06 16.23
N ARG A 184 -6.50 1.00 15.97
CA ARG A 184 -5.24 1.09 15.20
C ARG A 184 -5.50 1.56 13.77
N THR A 185 -6.51 1.02 13.10
CA THR A 185 -6.91 1.47 11.76
C THR A 185 -7.30 2.94 11.74
N ALA A 186 -8.12 3.39 12.70
CA ALA A 186 -8.49 4.80 12.83
C ALA A 186 -7.26 5.70 13.03
N LEU A 187 -6.31 5.31 13.89
CA LEU A 187 -5.08 6.07 14.12
C LEU A 187 -4.22 6.15 12.86
N ALA A 188 -4.09 5.07 12.09
CA ALA A 188 -3.35 5.08 10.82
C ALA A 188 -3.94 6.09 9.84
N TRP A 189 -5.27 6.14 9.71
CA TRP A 189 -5.95 7.13 8.87
C TRP A 189 -5.84 8.56 9.42
N LEU A 190 -5.90 8.75 10.73
CA LEU A 190 -5.69 10.06 11.36
C LEU A 190 -4.29 10.63 11.12
N ILE A 191 -3.29 9.77 10.93
CA ILE A 191 -1.91 10.19 10.58
C ILE A 191 -1.80 10.47 9.07
N HIS A 192 -2.44 9.64 8.24
CA HIS A 192 -2.37 9.71 6.77
C HIS A 192 -3.13 10.90 6.17
N VAL A 193 -4.36 11.14 6.63
CA VAL A 193 -5.25 12.19 6.07
C VAL A 193 -4.62 13.59 6.12
N PRO A 194 -3.98 14.02 7.22
CA PRO A 194 -3.26 15.30 7.24
C PRO A 194 -2.14 15.38 6.21
N GLY A 195 -1.40 14.30 5.98
CA GLY A 195 -0.34 14.24 4.96
C GLY A 195 -0.92 14.38 3.54
N VAL A 196 -2.01 13.67 3.25
CA VAL A 196 -2.73 13.79 1.97
C VAL A 196 -3.29 15.21 1.79
N ALA A 197 -3.88 15.79 2.84
CA ALA A 197 -4.44 17.13 2.81
C ALA A 197 -3.36 18.19 2.56
N LEU A 198 -2.19 18.05 3.21
CA LEU A 198 -1.03 18.91 2.98
C LEU A 198 -0.53 18.80 1.54
N LEU A 199 -0.40 17.59 1.01
CA LEU A 199 0.01 17.36 -0.38
C LEU A 199 -0.99 17.97 -1.36
N ALA A 200 -2.28 17.69 -1.17
CA ALA A 200 -3.35 18.24 -2.00
C ALA A 200 -3.37 19.78 -1.97
N TRP A 201 -3.21 20.38 -0.79
CA TRP A 201 -3.12 21.83 -0.64
C TRP A 201 -1.91 22.41 -1.37
N LEU A 202 -0.73 21.80 -1.23
CA LEU A 202 0.49 22.24 -1.89
C LEU A 202 0.33 22.20 -3.41
N LEU A 203 -0.24 21.12 -3.95
CA LEU A 203 -0.48 21.00 -5.39
C LEU A 203 -1.55 21.99 -5.86
N ALA A 204 -2.66 22.12 -5.14
CA ALA A 204 -3.70 23.09 -5.49
C ALA A 204 -3.18 24.54 -5.50
N ARG A 205 -2.18 24.85 -4.66
CA ARG A 205 -1.63 26.21 -4.57
C ARG A 205 -0.55 26.50 -5.60
N TYR A 206 0.30 25.52 -5.93
CA TYR A 206 1.56 25.75 -6.65
C TYR A 206 1.70 24.97 -7.96
N SER A 207 0.95 23.89 -8.17
CA SER A 207 0.98 23.12 -9.41
C SER A 207 -0.01 23.68 -10.43
N GLN A 208 0.42 23.78 -11.69
CA GLN A 208 -0.46 24.10 -12.83
C GLN A 208 -1.10 22.84 -13.45
N VAL A 209 -0.67 21.66 -13.02
CA VAL A 209 -1.19 20.38 -13.52
C VAL A 209 -2.61 20.13 -13.00
N PRO A 210 -3.58 19.78 -13.87
CA PRO A 210 -4.95 19.53 -13.45
C PRO A 210 -5.09 18.23 -12.63
N ALA A 211 -6.04 18.22 -11.70
CA ALA A 211 -6.27 17.11 -10.77
C ALA A 211 -6.49 15.73 -11.45
N TRP A 212 -7.09 15.70 -12.64
CA TRP A 212 -7.32 14.45 -13.38
C TRP A 212 -6.01 13.77 -13.77
N GLN A 213 -4.93 14.52 -14.05
CA GLN A 213 -3.63 13.94 -14.40
C GLN A 213 -3.03 13.23 -13.18
N PHE A 214 -3.12 13.82 -11.98
CA PHE A 214 -2.70 13.17 -10.74
C PHE A 214 -3.51 11.90 -10.47
N ALA A 215 -4.84 11.94 -10.66
CA ALA A 215 -5.69 10.77 -10.49
C ALA A 215 -5.33 9.66 -11.49
N ALA A 216 -5.12 10.00 -12.76
CA ALA A 216 -4.71 9.05 -13.80
C ALA A 216 -3.32 8.45 -13.51
N ALA A 217 -2.37 9.26 -13.06
CA ALA A 217 -1.03 8.81 -12.69
C ALA A 217 -1.04 7.90 -11.46
N ALA A 218 -1.82 8.24 -10.43
CA ALA A 218 -1.98 7.40 -9.24
C ALA A 218 -2.62 6.04 -9.61
N TYR A 219 -3.65 6.06 -10.46
CA TYR A 219 -4.29 4.87 -10.98
C TYR A 219 -3.29 3.97 -11.72
N LEU A 220 -2.58 4.54 -12.69
CA LEU A 220 -1.62 3.82 -13.51
C LEU A 220 -0.44 3.32 -12.68
N GLY A 221 0.01 4.09 -11.68
CA GLY A 221 1.05 3.67 -10.74
C GLY A 221 0.64 2.41 -9.97
N ILE A 222 -0.61 2.35 -9.49
CA ILE A 222 -1.18 1.14 -8.86
C ILE A 222 -1.33 0.01 -9.88
N SER A 223 -1.79 0.29 -11.10
CA SER A 223 -1.88 -0.73 -12.17
C SER A 223 -0.54 -1.42 -12.42
N ILE A 224 0.56 -0.66 -12.41
CA ILE A 224 1.92 -1.20 -12.59
C ILE A 224 2.33 -2.06 -11.38
N LEU A 225 2.07 -1.61 -10.15
CA LEU A 225 2.37 -2.39 -8.94
C LEU A 225 1.66 -3.74 -8.93
N LEU A 226 0.42 -3.79 -9.42
CA LEU A 226 -0.37 -5.01 -9.49
C LEU A 226 0.18 -6.06 -10.47
N ILE A 227 1.12 -5.70 -11.35
CA ILE A 227 1.84 -6.67 -12.18
C ILE A 227 2.65 -7.62 -11.30
N ARG A 228 3.31 -7.08 -10.25
CA ARG A 228 4.11 -7.88 -9.31
C ARG A 228 3.24 -8.91 -8.60
N THR A 229 2.18 -8.45 -7.93
CA THR A 229 1.29 -9.33 -7.17
C THR A 229 0.56 -10.33 -8.06
N PHE A 230 0.29 -9.98 -9.33
CA PHE A 230 -0.21 -10.94 -10.32
C PHE A 230 0.77 -12.09 -10.56
N LEU A 231 2.04 -11.78 -10.81
CA LEU A 231 3.05 -12.79 -11.11
C LEU A 231 3.38 -13.66 -9.88
N GLU A 232 3.46 -13.06 -8.68
CA GLU A 232 3.69 -13.78 -7.42
C GLU A 232 2.58 -14.81 -7.14
N HIS A 233 1.32 -14.44 -7.39
CA HIS A 233 0.18 -15.34 -7.16
C HIS A 233 0.02 -16.41 -8.24
N GLN A 234 0.48 -16.17 -9.47
CA GLN A 234 0.50 -17.20 -10.52
C GLN A 234 1.64 -18.20 -10.35
N ALA A 235 2.75 -17.78 -9.73
CA ALA A 235 3.91 -18.66 -9.50
C ALA A 235 3.73 -19.60 -8.29
N SER A 236 2.78 -19.29 -7.41
CA SER A 236 2.48 -20.09 -6.23
C SER A 236 1.45 -21.17 -6.61
N PRO A 237 1.75 -22.47 -6.43
CA PRO A 237 0.79 -23.52 -6.76
C PRO A 237 -0.46 -23.38 -5.90
N SER A 238 -1.61 -23.21 -6.55
CA SER A 238 -2.96 -23.22 -5.96
C SER A 238 -3.40 -24.62 -5.55
#